data_AF-A0A3S5JK33-F1
#
_entry.id   AF-A0A3S5JK33-F1
#
_cell.length_a   1.000
_cell.length_b   1.000
_cell.length_c   1.000
_cell.angle_alpha   90.00
_cell.angle_beta   90.00
_cell.angle_gamma   90.00
#
_symmetry.space_group_name_H-M   'P 1'
#
loop_
_entity.id
_entity.type
_entity.pdbx_description
1 polymer ?
#
loop_
_entity_poly.entity_id
_entity_poly.type
_entity_poly.pdbx_seq_one_letter_code
_entity_poly.pdbx_strand_id
1 'polypeptide(L)'
;MLLVKRPDRKMMLDVIGRIKRGVLSRFEVLSWYQAVVNQFGRDLNLSVADGYWYFRSLAFVGVPLFEEDGKDFFLRDSDLEEYMMDIQRVPSTENLKGILRQRPHQIESQAVLRPLITYHHNKQNRLMHPVLKSVRGTFEERGDMVEHSHLRFRGATYLLVRQFDESSNQAMILGTERNSTHLKELMQLLELEVW
;
A
#
# COMPACT_ATOMS: atom_id res chain seq x y z
N MET A 1 -8.80 -25.98 -1.02
CA MET A 1 -7.87 -25.92 0.13
C MET A 1 -6.51 -25.44 -0.34
N LEU A 2 -5.93 -24.44 0.33
CA LEU A 2 -4.57 -23.97 0.06
C LEU A 2 -3.54 -24.87 0.75
N LEU A 3 -2.45 -25.18 0.05
CA LEU A 3 -1.37 -26.01 0.61
C LEU A 3 -0.47 -25.17 1.51
N VAL A 4 -0.11 -25.72 2.68
CA VAL A 4 0.87 -25.10 3.59
C VAL A 4 2.27 -25.47 3.12
N LYS A 5 2.91 -24.52 2.42
CA LYS A 5 4.30 -24.62 1.97
C LYS A 5 4.91 -23.21 1.91
N ARG A 6 6.24 -23.12 1.79
CA ARG A 6 6.91 -21.83 1.58
C ARG A 6 6.30 -21.14 0.36
N PRO A 7 5.77 -19.91 0.51
CA PRO A 7 5.17 -19.20 -0.61
C PRO A 7 6.25 -18.77 -1.59
N ASP A 8 5.89 -18.76 -2.87
CA ASP A 8 6.69 -18.24 -3.97
C ASP A 8 5.85 -17.23 -4.76
N ARG A 9 6.48 -16.53 -5.71
CA ARG A 9 5.81 -15.54 -6.57
C ARG A 9 4.55 -16.09 -7.26
N LYS A 10 4.58 -17.35 -7.73
CA LYS A 10 3.45 -17.97 -8.44
C LYS A 10 2.28 -18.21 -7.50
N MET A 11 2.57 -18.71 -6.30
CA MET A 11 1.58 -18.90 -5.24
C MET A 11 0.96 -17.58 -4.79
N MET A 12 1.76 -16.51 -4.67
CA MET A 12 1.25 -15.18 -4.36
C MET A 12 0.22 -14.70 -5.39
N LEU A 13 0.56 -14.79 -6.68
CA LEU A 13 -0.34 -14.41 -7.76
C LEU A 13 -1.60 -15.29 -7.82
N ASP A 14 -1.48 -16.60 -7.57
CA ASP A 14 -2.64 -17.51 -7.53
C ASP A 14 -3.58 -17.16 -6.38
N VAL A 15 -3.05 -17.05 -5.15
CA VAL A 15 -3.84 -16.75 -3.95
C VAL A 15 -4.57 -15.42 -4.12
N ILE A 16 -3.85 -14.34 -4.46
CA ILE A 16 -4.47 -13.01 -4.61
C ILE A 16 -5.52 -13.04 -5.73
N GLY A 17 -5.20 -13.65 -6.88
CA GLY A 17 -6.14 -13.77 -7.99
C GLY A 17 -7.40 -14.57 -7.66
N ARG A 18 -7.29 -15.61 -6.82
CA ARG A 18 -8.42 -16.42 -6.37
C ARG A 18 -9.28 -15.73 -5.31
N ILE A 19 -8.69 -14.91 -4.44
CA ILE A 19 -9.46 -14.02 -3.55
C ILE A 19 -10.30 -13.05 -4.39
N LYS A 20 -9.66 -12.36 -5.35
CA LYS A 20 -10.34 -11.37 -6.21
C LYS A 20 -11.49 -11.97 -7.02
N ARG A 21 -11.35 -13.23 -7.46
CA ARG A 21 -12.42 -13.96 -8.19
C ARG A 21 -13.49 -14.58 -7.26
N GLY A 22 -13.40 -14.39 -5.95
CA GLY A 22 -14.32 -14.99 -4.98
C GLY A 22 -14.19 -16.51 -4.84
N VAL A 23 -13.13 -17.12 -5.38
CA VAL A 23 -12.87 -18.57 -5.30
C VAL A 23 -12.32 -18.95 -3.92
N LEU A 24 -11.64 -18.02 -3.27
CA LEU A 24 -11.19 -18.14 -1.88
C LEU A 24 -11.79 -16.99 -1.08
N SER A 25 -12.36 -17.30 0.08
CA SER A 25 -12.76 -16.28 1.03
C SER A 25 -11.54 -15.64 1.70
N ARG A 26 -11.72 -14.41 2.18
CA ARG A 26 -10.70 -13.69 2.98
C ARG A 26 -10.29 -14.49 4.21
N PHE A 27 -11.23 -15.16 4.88
CA PHE A 27 -10.95 -15.98 6.06
C PHE A 27 -10.17 -17.25 5.75
N GLU A 28 -10.45 -17.94 4.63
CA GLU A 28 -9.64 -19.08 4.20
C GLU A 28 -8.18 -18.68 3.95
N VAL A 29 -7.96 -17.51 3.34
CA VAL A 29 -6.61 -16.99 3.11
C VAL A 29 -5.93 -16.59 4.42
N LEU A 30 -6.66 -15.97 5.35
CA LEU A 30 -6.12 -15.66 6.67
C LEU A 30 -5.69 -16.91 7.43
N SER A 31 -6.52 -17.96 7.44
CA SER A 31 -6.16 -19.25 8.06
C SER A 31 -4.95 -19.90 7.39
N TRP A 32 -4.86 -19.85 6.05
CA TRP A 32 -3.69 -20.33 5.33
C TRP A 32 -2.43 -19.53 5.66
N TYR A 33 -2.52 -18.19 5.69
CA TYR A 33 -1.42 -17.31 6.07
C TYR A 33 -0.89 -17.68 7.47
N GLN A 34 -1.78 -17.84 8.45
CA GLN A 34 -1.42 -18.24 9.80
C GLN A 34 -0.71 -19.59 9.83
N ALA A 35 -1.19 -20.58 9.09
CA ALA A 35 -0.55 -21.90 9.01
C ALA A 35 0.86 -21.82 8.40
N VAL A 36 1.05 -21.03 7.33
CA VAL A 36 2.36 -20.82 6.70
C VAL A 36 3.33 -20.11 7.65
N VAL A 37 2.89 -19.03 8.31
CA VAL A 37 3.73 -18.29 9.27
C VAL A 37 4.07 -19.15 10.49
N ASN A 38 3.14 -19.96 11.00
CA ASN A 38 3.42 -20.87 12.11
C ASN A 38 4.46 -21.94 11.75
N GLN A 39 4.46 -22.42 10.50
CA GLN A 39 5.37 -23.46 10.07
C GLN A 39 6.76 -22.92 9.65
N PHE A 40 6.81 -21.75 9.01
CA PHE A 40 8.04 -21.23 8.39
C PHE A 40 8.54 -19.91 9.00
N GLY A 41 7.73 -19.23 9.81
CA GLY A 41 8.09 -17.96 10.45
C GLY A 41 8.48 -16.88 9.44
N ARG A 42 9.75 -16.45 9.49
CA ARG A 42 10.34 -15.49 8.55
C ARG A 42 11.08 -16.16 7.38
N ASP A 43 11.30 -17.47 7.44
CA ASP A 43 11.98 -18.25 6.39
C ASP A 43 11.02 -18.53 5.21
N LEU A 44 10.72 -17.46 4.48
CA LEU A 44 9.85 -17.47 3.30
C LEU A 44 10.70 -17.41 2.03
N ASN A 45 10.29 -18.12 0.99
CA ASN A 45 10.95 -18.06 -0.33
C ASN A 45 10.42 -16.87 -1.17
N LEU A 46 10.38 -15.68 -0.55
CA LEU A 46 9.87 -14.46 -1.16
C LEU A 46 10.88 -13.32 -0.96
N SER A 47 11.35 -12.75 -2.07
CA SER A 47 11.96 -11.42 -2.04
C SER A 47 10.89 -10.32 -1.98
N VAL A 48 11.32 -9.07 -1.78
CA VAL A 48 10.43 -7.91 -1.93
C VAL A 48 9.77 -7.89 -3.32
N ALA A 49 10.54 -8.20 -4.37
CA ALA A 49 10.04 -8.25 -5.75
C ALA A 49 9.06 -9.40 -6.02
N ASP A 50 9.13 -10.49 -5.23
CA ASP A 50 8.18 -11.60 -5.32
C ASP A 50 6.89 -11.35 -4.52
N GLY A 51 6.85 -10.25 -3.77
CA GLY A 51 5.70 -9.85 -2.96
C GLY A 51 5.79 -10.24 -1.49
N TYR A 52 6.99 -10.27 -0.89
CA TYR A 52 7.15 -10.50 0.54
C TYR A 52 6.22 -9.62 1.39
N TRP A 53 6.21 -8.31 1.17
CA TRP A 53 5.34 -7.40 1.92
C TRP A 53 3.86 -7.62 1.64
N TYR A 54 3.51 -8.03 0.44
CA TYR A 54 2.12 -8.38 0.10
C TYR A 54 1.68 -9.66 0.80
N PHE A 55 2.56 -10.65 0.95
CA PHE A 55 2.29 -11.82 1.79
C PHE A 55 2.06 -11.43 3.24
N ARG A 56 2.93 -10.58 3.82
CA ARG A 56 2.76 -10.08 5.19
C ARG A 56 1.46 -9.30 5.36
N SER A 57 1.06 -8.56 4.33
CA SER A 57 -0.18 -7.80 4.34
C SER A 57 -1.43 -8.68 4.37
N LEU A 58 -1.36 -9.95 3.94
CA LEU A 58 -2.49 -10.89 4.03
C LEU A 58 -2.92 -11.19 5.48
N ALA A 59 -2.10 -10.85 6.48
CA ALA A 59 -2.52 -10.83 7.88
C ALA A 59 -3.77 -9.98 8.12
N PHE A 60 -3.97 -8.94 7.30
CA PHE A 60 -5.06 -7.97 7.44
C PHE A 60 -6.22 -8.20 6.46
N VAL A 61 -6.21 -9.28 5.66
CA VAL A 61 -7.22 -9.51 4.63
C VAL A 61 -8.63 -9.67 5.21
N GLY A 62 -8.73 -10.17 6.45
CA GLY A 62 -9.99 -10.34 7.18
C GLY A 62 -10.26 -9.26 8.23
N VAL A 63 -9.42 -8.21 8.33
CA VAL A 63 -9.57 -7.17 9.34
C VAL A 63 -10.66 -6.18 8.91
N PRO A 64 -11.74 -6.01 9.70
CA PRO A 64 -12.75 -5.00 9.40
C PRO A 64 -12.17 -3.61 9.64
N LEU A 65 -12.55 -2.66 8.79
CA LEU A 65 -12.27 -1.25 8.97
C LEU A 65 -13.61 -0.51 9.05
N PHE A 66 -13.79 0.24 10.15
CA PHE A 66 -14.95 1.08 10.37
C PHE A 66 -14.56 2.51 10.06
N GLU A 67 -14.95 2.99 8.88
CA GLU A 67 -14.87 4.41 8.53
C GLU A 67 -16.30 4.97 8.45
N GLU A 68 -16.44 6.29 8.40
CA GLU A 68 -17.74 6.99 8.42
C GLU A 68 -18.76 6.50 7.36
N ASP A 69 -18.30 5.83 6.29
CA ASP A 69 -19.12 5.37 5.17
C ASP A 69 -19.60 3.91 5.31
N GLY A 70 -19.27 3.23 6.42
CA GLY A 70 -19.77 1.89 6.73
C GLY A 70 -18.69 0.89 7.16
N LYS A 71 -19.08 -0.39 7.20
CA LYS A 71 -18.19 -1.51 7.51
C LYS A 71 -17.65 -2.10 6.22
N ASP A 72 -16.35 -2.01 6.04
CA ASP A 72 -15.62 -2.73 4.98
C ASP A 72 -14.43 -3.48 5.59
N PHE A 73 -13.57 -4.04 4.77
CA PHE A 73 -12.27 -4.57 5.17
C PHE A 73 -11.18 -3.52 5.00
N PHE A 74 -10.14 -3.62 5.82
CA PHE A 74 -8.94 -2.79 5.69
C PHE A 74 -8.34 -2.90 4.29
N LEU A 75 -8.00 -4.12 3.86
CA LEU A 75 -7.57 -4.36 2.49
C LEU A 75 -8.77 -4.34 1.54
N ARG A 76 -8.74 -3.43 0.56
CA ARG A 76 -9.75 -3.31 -0.50
C ARG A 76 -9.42 -4.28 -1.64
N ASP A 77 -10.40 -4.58 -2.47
CA ASP A 77 -10.17 -5.40 -3.68
C ASP A 77 -9.21 -4.68 -4.67
N SER A 78 -9.21 -3.35 -4.66
CA SER A 78 -8.24 -2.55 -5.40
C SER A 78 -6.81 -2.71 -4.88
N ASP A 79 -6.61 -2.90 -3.58
CA ASP A 79 -5.27 -3.13 -3.02
C ASP A 79 -4.71 -4.47 -3.51
N LEU A 80 -5.55 -5.52 -3.52
CA LEU A 80 -5.19 -6.83 -4.06
C LEU A 80 -4.83 -6.77 -5.54
N GLU A 81 -5.55 -5.98 -6.33
CA GLU A 81 -5.20 -5.72 -7.73
C GLU A 81 -3.84 -5.03 -7.86
N GLU A 82 -3.58 -4.02 -7.04
CA GLU A 82 -2.31 -3.31 -7.05
C GLU A 82 -1.13 -4.22 -6.64
N TYR A 83 -1.33 -5.14 -5.70
CA TYR A 83 -0.33 -6.15 -5.35
C TYR A 83 0.01 -7.03 -6.55
N MET A 84 -1.01 -7.53 -7.29
CA MET A 84 -0.78 -8.34 -8.48
C MET A 84 -0.01 -7.57 -9.54
N MET A 85 -0.42 -6.32 -9.81
CA MET A 85 0.24 -5.47 -10.80
C MET A 85 1.70 -5.19 -10.44
N ASP A 86 2.02 -4.94 -9.17
CA ASP A 86 3.41 -4.74 -8.73
C ASP A 86 4.24 -6.02 -8.84
N ILE A 87 3.73 -7.17 -8.37
CA ILE A 87 4.41 -8.47 -8.50
C ILE A 87 4.64 -8.82 -9.99
N GLN A 88 3.71 -8.45 -10.87
CA GLN A 88 3.84 -8.63 -12.33
C GLN A 88 4.70 -7.55 -13.00
N ARG A 89 5.16 -6.55 -12.26
CA ARG A 89 5.93 -5.39 -12.75
C ARG A 89 5.20 -4.59 -13.83
N VAL A 90 3.89 -4.48 -13.71
CA VAL A 90 3.07 -3.62 -14.58
C VAL A 90 3.24 -2.18 -14.11
N PRO A 91 3.73 -1.25 -14.95
CA PRO A 91 3.93 0.14 -14.55
C PRO A 91 2.59 0.86 -14.30
N SER A 92 2.57 1.81 -13.37
CA SER A 92 1.44 2.73 -13.20
C SER A 92 1.34 3.68 -14.39
N THR A 93 0.11 4.07 -14.72
CA THR A 93 -0.20 4.99 -15.82
C THR A 93 -0.92 6.25 -15.34
N GLU A 94 -1.24 6.32 -14.05
CA GLU A 94 -1.98 7.41 -13.45
C GLU A 94 -1.16 8.70 -13.42
N ASN A 95 -1.71 9.77 -13.98
CA ASN A 95 -1.14 11.11 -14.03
C ASN A 95 -2.20 12.15 -13.68
N LEU A 96 -1.91 12.98 -12.69
CA LEU A 96 -2.74 14.11 -12.30
C LEU A 96 -1.94 15.40 -12.44
N LYS A 97 -2.22 16.20 -13.48
CA LYS A 97 -1.60 17.52 -13.67
C LYS A 97 -0.06 17.49 -13.57
N GLY A 98 0.58 16.42 -14.06
CA GLY A 98 2.03 16.21 -14.00
C GLY A 98 2.55 15.45 -12.77
N ILE A 99 1.68 15.11 -11.83
CA ILE A 99 1.97 14.19 -10.73
C ILE A 99 1.79 12.77 -11.24
N LEU A 100 2.88 12.02 -11.34
CA LEU A 100 2.86 10.63 -11.78
C LEU A 100 2.77 9.71 -10.56
N ARG A 101 1.80 8.80 -10.54
CA ARG A 101 1.84 7.70 -9.57
C ARG A 101 2.98 6.74 -9.95
N GLN A 102 3.66 6.17 -8.98
CA GLN A 102 4.65 5.10 -9.16
C GLN A 102 4.25 3.87 -8.33
N ARG A 103 4.49 2.67 -8.86
CA ARG A 103 4.53 1.42 -8.08
C ARG A 103 5.92 1.18 -7.49
N PRO A 104 6.05 0.40 -6.40
CA PRO A 104 7.33 0.11 -5.76
C PRO A 104 8.46 -0.29 -6.74
N HIS A 105 8.19 -1.14 -7.72
CA HIS A 105 9.20 -1.57 -8.70
C HIS A 105 9.69 -0.48 -9.67
N GLN A 106 9.04 0.70 -9.71
CA GLN A 106 9.42 1.87 -10.52
C GLN A 106 10.24 2.90 -9.73
N ILE A 107 10.45 2.68 -8.44
CA ILE A 107 11.12 3.62 -7.55
C ILE A 107 12.60 3.24 -7.47
N GLU A 108 13.46 4.26 -7.42
CA GLU A 108 14.88 4.08 -7.17
C GLU A 108 15.10 3.60 -5.73
N SER A 109 15.59 2.37 -5.56
CA SER A 109 15.73 1.71 -4.25
C SER A 109 16.72 2.38 -3.29
N GLN A 110 17.51 3.34 -3.77
CA GLN A 110 18.49 4.09 -2.97
C GLN A 110 17.98 5.48 -2.54
N ALA A 111 16.80 5.88 -2.99
CA ALA A 111 16.24 7.19 -2.66
C ALA A 111 15.87 7.26 -1.16
N VAL A 112 16.48 8.20 -0.44
CA VAL A 112 16.16 8.45 0.97
C VAL A 112 14.97 9.39 1.06
N LEU A 113 13.84 8.87 1.54
CA LEU A 113 12.63 9.65 1.80
C LEU A 113 12.68 10.22 3.22
N ARG A 114 12.59 11.54 3.35
CA ARG A 114 12.61 12.25 4.65
C ARG A 114 11.25 12.86 4.96
N PRO A 115 10.83 12.91 6.24
CA PRO A 115 9.66 13.67 6.66
C PRO A 115 9.73 15.12 6.19
N LEU A 116 8.68 15.55 5.49
CA LEU A 116 8.53 16.92 5.03
C LEU A 116 7.42 17.64 5.80
N ILE A 117 6.24 17.03 5.91
CA ILE A 117 5.08 17.65 6.56
C ILE A 117 4.03 16.61 6.97
N THR A 118 3.27 16.93 8.00
CA THR A 118 2.06 16.20 8.41
C THR A 118 0.83 17.02 8.03
N TYR A 119 -0.22 16.37 7.54
CA TYR A 119 -1.46 17.00 7.13
C TYR A 119 -2.67 16.26 7.71
N HIS A 120 -3.81 16.95 7.75
CA HIS A 120 -5.05 16.36 8.26
C HIS A 120 -5.70 15.48 7.20
N HIS A 121 -5.88 14.20 7.54
CA HIS A 121 -6.59 13.24 6.72
C HIS A 121 -8.07 13.24 7.09
N ASN A 122 -8.93 13.65 6.16
CA ASN A 122 -10.40 13.58 6.26
C ASN A 122 -10.98 13.08 4.92
N LYS A 123 -12.31 13.10 4.75
CA LYS A 123 -12.97 12.65 3.51
C LYS A 123 -12.55 13.45 2.27
N GLN A 124 -12.25 14.72 2.45
CA GLN A 124 -11.84 15.65 1.41
C GLN A 124 -10.35 15.46 1.05
N ASN A 125 -9.52 15.17 2.06
CA ASN A 125 -8.06 15.08 1.98
C ASN A 125 -7.61 13.61 2.09
N ARG A 126 -8.30 12.70 1.38
CA ARG A 126 -7.96 11.26 1.39
C ARG A 126 -6.74 10.99 0.53
N LEU A 127 -5.92 10.01 0.95
CA LEU A 127 -4.86 9.43 0.11
C LEU A 127 -5.38 8.85 -1.20
N MET A 128 -6.66 8.48 -1.23
CA MET A 128 -7.36 8.02 -2.43
C MET A 128 -7.90 9.22 -3.20
N HIS A 129 -7.13 9.69 -4.19
CA HIS A 129 -7.61 10.66 -5.17
C HIS A 129 -8.39 9.91 -6.27
N PRO A 130 -9.41 10.50 -6.90
CA PRO A 130 -10.13 9.88 -8.03
C PRO A 130 -9.24 9.42 -9.20
N VAL A 131 -8.01 9.93 -9.27
CA VAL A 131 -7.03 9.67 -10.33
C VAL A 131 -5.82 8.91 -9.80
N LEU A 132 -5.29 9.29 -8.62
CA LEU A 132 -4.09 8.68 -8.05
C LEU A 132 -4.49 7.65 -6.99
N LYS A 133 -4.22 6.38 -7.27
CA LYS A 133 -4.50 5.29 -6.33
C LYS A 133 -3.52 5.28 -5.15
N SER A 134 -4.03 4.83 -4.01
CA SER A 134 -3.27 4.44 -2.83
C SER A 134 -3.31 2.93 -2.65
N VAL A 135 -2.40 2.39 -1.85
CA VAL A 135 -2.31 0.96 -1.52
C VAL A 135 -2.27 0.79 -0.01
N ARG A 136 -3.11 -0.09 0.53
CA ARG A 136 -3.11 -0.49 1.94
C ARG A 136 -2.30 -1.75 2.16
N GLY A 137 -1.74 -1.93 3.36
CA GLY A 137 -0.99 -3.13 3.72
C GLY A 137 -0.05 -2.89 4.89
N THR A 138 0.98 -3.73 4.97
CA THR A 138 2.17 -3.49 5.78
C THR A 138 3.42 -3.67 4.92
N PHE A 139 4.36 -2.75 5.09
CA PHE A 139 5.55 -2.64 4.24
C PHE A 139 6.84 -2.55 5.06
N GLU A 140 6.76 -2.89 6.34
CA GLU A 140 7.91 -2.93 7.25
C GLU A 140 7.76 -4.01 8.32
N GLU A 141 8.87 -4.36 8.98
CA GLU A 141 8.93 -5.49 9.91
C GLU A 141 8.05 -5.32 11.16
N ARG A 142 7.73 -4.08 11.54
CA ARG A 142 6.85 -3.79 12.68
C ARG A 142 5.42 -4.29 12.45
N GLY A 143 5.01 -4.43 11.19
CA GLY A 143 3.67 -4.93 10.86
C GLY A 143 2.59 -3.87 10.99
N ASP A 144 2.93 -2.58 10.95
CA ASP A 144 1.94 -1.50 11.06
C ASP A 144 0.99 -1.53 9.85
N MET A 145 -0.30 -1.29 10.11
CA MET A 145 -1.32 -1.11 9.08
C MET A 145 -1.18 0.29 8.49
N VAL A 146 -0.90 0.38 7.19
CA VAL A 146 -0.68 1.67 6.52
C VAL A 146 -1.41 1.76 5.19
N GLU A 147 -1.70 2.98 4.76
CA GLU A 147 -2.11 3.34 3.40
C GLU A 147 -1.07 4.28 2.82
N HIS A 148 -0.58 4.00 1.62
CA HIS A 148 0.45 4.82 1.02
C HIS A 148 0.25 5.06 -0.49
N SER A 149 0.84 6.13 -1.01
CA SER A 149 0.92 6.39 -2.45
C SER A 149 2.29 7.00 -2.78
N HIS A 150 2.98 6.38 -3.72
CA HIS A 150 4.25 6.88 -4.23
C HIS A 150 4.00 7.75 -5.45
N LEU A 151 4.53 8.97 -5.43
CA LEU A 151 4.31 9.98 -6.45
C LEU A 151 5.65 10.51 -6.95
N ARG A 152 5.71 10.87 -8.23
CA ARG A 152 6.79 11.65 -8.82
C ARG A 152 6.25 12.97 -9.33
N PHE A 153 6.87 14.06 -8.89
CA PHE A 153 6.49 15.41 -9.29
C PHE A 153 7.74 16.27 -9.39
N ARG A 154 7.86 17.06 -10.47
CA ARG A 154 9.01 17.96 -10.72
C ARG A 154 10.38 17.28 -10.59
N GLY A 155 10.46 15.99 -10.89
CA GLY A 155 11.69 15.19 -10.81
C GLY A 155 11.97 14.58 -9.43
N ALA A 156 11.25 14.98 -8.38
CA ALA A 156 11.36 14.41 -7.04
C ALA A 156 10.35 13.30 -6.77
N THR A 157 10.70 12.39 -5.86
CA THR A 157 9.81 11.33 -5.38
C THR A 157 9.24 11.72 -4.03
N TYR A 158 7.93 11.55 -3.90
CA TYR A 158 7.16 11.75 -2.69
C TYR A 158 6.45 10.46 -2.31
N LEU A 159 6.29 10.25 -1.01
CA LEU A 159 5.49 9.17 -0.44
C LEU A 159 4.50 9.80 0.53
N LEU A 160 3.22 9.70 0.18
CA LEU A 160 2.14 10.01 1.10
C LEU A 160 1.86 8.74 1.89
N VAL A 161 1.79 8.83 3.20
CA VAL A 161 1.55 7.67 4.08
C VAL A 161 0.62 8.05 5.23
N ARG A 162 -0.35 7.18 5.51
CA ARG A 162 -1.21 7.20 6.69
C ARG A 162 -1.00 5.90 7.45
N GLN A 163 -0.79 6.00 8.76
CA GLN A 163 -0.80 4.85 9.66
C GLN A 163 -2.20 4.74 10.29
N PHE A 164 -2.70 3.51 10.43
CA PHE A 164 -4.00 3.25 11.09
C PHE A 164 -3.75 2.94 12.57
N ASP A 165 -3.43 3.98 13.33
CA ASP A 165 -3.25 3.94 14.79
C ASP A 165 -4.17 4.94 15.50
N GLU A 166 -3.97 5.14 16.81
CA GLU A 166 -4.77 6.05 17.65
C GLU A 166 -4.75 7.51 17.15
N SER A 167 -3.78 7.90 16.31
CA SER A 167 -3.68 9.18 15.59
C SER A 167 -4.43 9.17 14.24
N SER A 168 -5.64 8.62 14.26
CA SER A 168 -6.45 8.17 13.12
C SER A 168 -6.66 9.15 11.95
N ASN A 169 -6.44 10.45 12.15
CA ASN A 169 -6.67 11.52 11.17
C ASN A 169 -5.39 12.24 10.72
N GLN A 170 -4.21 11.67 10.94
CA GLN A 170 -2.96 12.24 10.45
C GLN A 170 -2.38 11.41 9.31
N ALA A 171 -1.83 12.12 8.32
CA ALA A 171 -1.03 11.54 7.26
C ALA A 171 0.23 12.39 7.05
N MET A 172 1.27 11.78 6.52
CA MET A 172 2.58 12.40 6.35
C MET A 172 3.00 12.36 4.88
N ILE A 173 3.69 13.42 4.45
CA ILE A 173 4.42 13.45 3.19
C ILE A 173 5.90 13.29 3.49
N LEU A 174 6.48 12.24 2.92
CA LEU A 174 7.91 12.01 2.85
C LEU A 174 8.39 12.38 1.44
N GLY A 175 9.64 12.84 1.30
CA GLY A 175 10.19 13.13 -0.04
C GLY A 175 11.71 13.10 -0.11
N THR A 176 12.22 13.03 -1.34
CA THR A 176 13.67 13.00 -1.63
C THR A 176 14.31 14.39 -1.59
N GLU A 177 13.52 15.45 -1.78
CA GLU A 177 13.97 16.83 -1.73
C GLU A 177 13.20 17.64 -0.68
N ARG A 178 13.81 18.74 -0.21
CA ARG A 178 13.22 19.68 0.76
C ARG A 178 12.80 21.00 0.12
N ASN A 179 12.51 21.00 -1.19
CA ASN A 179 12.04 22.20 -1.87
C ASN A 179 10.60 22.52 -1.42
N SER A 180 10.47 23.55 -0.58
CA SER A 180 9.19 23.95 0.01
C SER A 180 8.19 24.49 -1.03
N THR A 181 8.67 25.07 -2.13
CA THR A 181 7.82 25.56 -3.22
C THR A 181 7.18 24.40 -3.98
N HIS A 182 7.97 23.40 -4.37
CA HIS A 182 7.44 22.20 -5.05
C HIS A 182 6.48 21.42 -4.14
N LEU A 183 6.79 21.30 -2.85
CA LEU A 183 5.90 20.66 -1.89
C LEU A 183 4.57 21.40 -1.78
N LYS A 184 4.58 22.74 -1.66
CA LYS A 184 3.35 23.54 -1.61
C LYS A 184 2.51 23.38 -2.89
N GLU A 185 3.14 23.42 -4.06
CA GLU A 185 2.46 23.20 -5.34
C GLU A 185 1.84 21.80 -5.41
N LEU A 186 2.60 20.76 -5.01
CA LEU A 186 2.10 19.38 -4.94
C LEU A 186 0.87 19.28 -4.03
N MET A 187 0.94 19.86 -2.83
CA MET A 187 -0.17 19.83 -1.87
C MET A 187 -1.41 20.57 -2.39
N GLN A 188 -1.24 21.71 -3.06
CA GLN A 188 -2.33 22.43 -3.69
C GLN A 188 -3.00 21.61 -4.81
N LEU A 189 -2.19 20.94 -5.65
CA LEU A 189 -2.70 20.09 -6.73
C LEU A 189 -3.43 18.84 -6.23
N LEU A 190 -3.06 18.36 -5.04
CA LEU A 190 -3.69 17.25 -4.34
C LEU A 190 -4.80 17.69 -3.38
N GLU A 191 -5.06 19.01 -3.30
CA GLU A 191 -6.08 19.61 -2.43
C GLU A 191 -5.89 19.23 -0.95
N LEU A 192 -4.64 19.14 -0.48
CA LEU A 192 -4.31 18.77 0.90
C LEU A 192 -4.23 19.99 1.83
N GLU A 193 -4.89 19.92 2.98
CA GLU A 193 -4.86 20.98 4.00
C GLU A 193 -3.89 20.67 5.14
N VAL A 194 -3.10 21.67 5.51
CA VAL A 194 -2.20 21.66 6.68
C VAL A 194 -2.88 22.39 7.84
N TRP A 195 -2.53 22.01 9.07
CA TRP A 195 -2.83 22.78 10.29
C TRP A 195 -2.31 24.22 10.23
#